data_AF-A0A351Y843-F1
#
_entry.id   AF-A0A351Y843-F1
#
_cell.length_a   1.000
_cell.length_b   1.000
_cell.length_c   1.000
_cell.angle_alpha   90.00
_cell.angle_beta   90.00
_cell.angle_gamma   90.00
#
_symmetry.space_group_name_H-M   'P 1'
#
loop_
_entity.id
_entity.type
_entity.pdbx_description
1 polymer ?
#
loop_
_entity_poly.entity_id
_entity_poly.type
_entity_poly.pdbx_seq_one_letter_code
_entity_poly.pdbx_strand_id
1 'polypeptide(L)'
;MKKYLFITLISLFFGTLCFLLMNSILYSLIVFVLFAASLFVGDFFFIRRRMEKEKKDHECFFFTRSFLLSLIASNSYDEAYKAAESNASKELLLVLGTFKERTTKEKIYCLYDYFKTDEYRLFLSILDLYETEGGDIALLSDPYLMDATQKEKDLIRKEGAKRKSFIEFSSLLFMGSLIIGFLRYGLSSFYEELLGSFPYMICSLLYFVFTAFTVFMYCKNYSEIGFKEAFRKDKNGKIKKTAAKSV
;
A
#
# COMPACT_ATOMS: atom_id res chain seq x y z
N MET A 1 -14.04 -5.19 -11.03
CA MET A 1 -14.12 -4.79 -12.46
C MET A 1 -13.29 -3.57 -12.80
N LYS A 2 -13.44 -2.41 -12.12
CA LYS A 2 -12.69 -1.18 -12.45
C LYS A 2 -11.15 -1.34 -12.53
N LYS A 3 -10.55 -2.17 -11.66
CA LYS A 3 -9.10 -2.43 -11.63
C LYS A 3 -8.60 -3.21 -12.86
N TYR A 4 -9.30 -4.27 -13.25
CA TYR A 4 -8.93 -5.07 -14.42
C TYR A 4 -9.04 -4.26 -15.71
N LEU A 5 -10.06 -3.40 -15.81
CA LEU A 5 -10.22 -2.46 -16.92
C LEU A 5 -9.01 -1.52 -17.02
N PHE A 6 -8.53 -0.99 -15.88
CA PHE A 6 -7.35 -0.14 -15.84
C PHE A 6 -6.08 -0.87 -16.28
N ILE A 7 -5.85 -2.10 -15.82
CA ILE A 7 -4.71 -2.95 -16.23
C ILE A 7 -4.74 -3.19 -17.74
N THR A 8 -5.91 -3.55 -18.29
CA THR A 8 -6.06 -3.77 -19.73
C THR A 8 -5.82 -2.50 -20.53
N LEU A 9 -6.25 -1.33 -20.04
CA LEU A 9 -6.10 -0.06 -20.73
C LEU A 9 -4.62 0.39 -20.78
N ILE A 10 -3.86 0.21 -19.70
CA ILE A 10 -2.42 0.48 -19.68
C ILE A 10 -1.68 -0.48 -20.62
N SER A 11 -2.01 -1.77 -20.56
CA SER A 11 -1.36 -2.77 -21.41
C SER A 11 -1.64 -2.49 -22.89
N LEU A 12 -2.87 -2.08 -23.21
CA LEU A 12 -3.28 -1.67 -24.56
C LEU A 12 -2.53 -0.42 -25.02
N PHE A 13 -2.32 0.56 -24.15
CA PHE A 13 -1.54 1.75 -24.45
C PHE A 13 -0.10 1.39 -24.87
N PHE A 14 0.60 0.56 -24.10
CA PHE A 14 1.95 0.11 -24.44
C PHE A 14 2.00 -0.79 -25.69
N GLY A 15 1.00 -1.67 -25.87
CA GLY A 15 0.86 -2.44 -27.10
C GLY A 15 0.68 -1.55 -28.33
N THR A 16 -0.12 -0.49 -28.21
CA THR A 16 -0.35 0.49 -29.29
C THR A 16 0.93 1.30 -29.59
N LEU A 17 1.67 1.71 -28.57
CA LEU A 17 2.98 2.35 -28.77
C LEU A 17 3.97 1.43 -29.49
N CYS A 18 3.99 0.14 -29.17
CA CYS A 18 4.80 -0.84 -29.89
C CYS A 18 4.34 -1.03 -31.33
N PHE A 19 3.02 -1.07 -31.58
CA PHE A 19 2.47 -1.13 -32.94
C PHE A 19 2.90 0.09 -33.76
N LEU A 20 2.80 1.30 -33.20
CA LEU A 20 3.24 2.52 -33.84
C LEU A 20 4.76 2.54 -34.13
N LEU A 21 5.55 1.82 -33.34
CA LEU A 21 7.01 1.81 -33.47
C LEU A 21 7.56 0.64 -34.32
N MET A 22 6.79 -0.41 -34.58
CA MET A 22 7.26 -1.56 -35.37
C MET A 22 6.37 -1.88 -36.59
N ASN A 23 5.22 -1.22 -36.75
CA ASN A 23 4.20 -1.50 -37.77
C ASN A 23 3.81 -3.00 -37.86
N SER A 24 3.94 -3.75 -36.77
CA SER A 24 3.69 -5.18 -36.74
C SER A 24 2.77 -5.54 -35.58
N ILE A 25 1.65 -6.16 -35.94
CA ILE A 25 0.62 -6.60 -35.00
C ILE A 25 1.18 -7.68 -34.06
N LEU A 26 2.06 -8.56 -34.56
CA LEU A 26 2.60 -9.67 -33.79
C LEU A 26 3.43 -9.18 -32.59
N TYR A 27 4.33 -8.21 -32.80
CA TYR A 27 5.13 -7.65 -31.70
C TYR A 27 4.28 -6.84 -30.72
N SER A 28 3.29 -6.10 -31.23
CA SER A 28 2.33 -5.37 -30.40
C SER A 28 1.56 -6.31 -29.45
N LEU A 29 1.13 -7.46 -29.95
CA LEU A 29 0.43 -8.46 -29.15
C LEU A 29 1.33 -9.10 -28.08
N ILE A 30 2.59 -9.38 -28.42
CA ILE A 30 3.59 -9.87 -27.44
C ILE A 30 3.77 -8.84 -26.32
N VAL A 31 3.98 -7.57 -26.65
CA VAL A 31 4.14 -6.49 -25.67
C VAL A 31 2.88 -6.32 -24.82
N PHE A 32 1.70 -6.37 -25.42
CA PHE A 32 0.42 -6.32 -24.70
C PHE A 32 0.31 -7.43 -23.65
N VAL A 33 0.56 -8.69 -24.03
CA VAL A 33 0.49 -9.84 -23.12
C VAL A 33 1.54 -9.71 -22.01
N LEU A 34 2.74 -9.27 -22.35
CA LEU A 34 3.84 -9.12 -21.40
C LEU A 34 3.56 -8.03 -20.34
N PHE A 35 2.98 -6.88 -20.73
CA PHE A 35 2.54 -5.85 -19.78
C PHE A 35 1.32 -6.27 -18.97
N ALA A 36 0.35 -6.97 -19.58
CA ALA A 36 -0.80 -7.49 -18.87
C ALA A 36 -0.37 -8.50 -17.80
N ALA A 37 0.53 -9.42 -18.14
CA ALA A 37 1.08 -10.40 -17.21
C ALA A 37 1.86 -9.73 -16.06
N SER A 38 2.74 -8.77 -16.37
CA SER A 38 3.55 -8.09 -15.33
C SER A 38 2.69 -7.35 -14.32
N LEU A 39 1.65 -6.64 -14.78
CA LEU A 39 0.71 -5.93 -13.91
C LEU A 39 -0.21 -6.88 -13.13
N PHE A 40 -0.67 -7.97 -13.76
CA PHE A 40 -1.54 -8.94 -13.09
C PHE A 40 -0.82 -9.69 -11.97
N VAL A 41 0.41 -10.14 -12.22
CA VAL A 41 1.27 -10.74 -11.19
C VAL A 41 1.60 -9.72 -10.10
N GLY A 42 1.90 -8.48 -10.49
CA GLY A 42 2.15 -7.36 -9.57
C GLY A 42 0.99 -7.11 -8.60
N ASP A 43 -0.23 -6.95 -9.12
CA ASP A 43 -1.42 -6.66 -8.33
C ASP A 43 -1.82 -7.82 -7.42
N PHE A 44 -1.91 -9.03 -7.99
CA PHE A 44 -2.39 -10.20 -7.27
C PHE A 44 -1.45 -10.64 -6.15
N PHE A 45 -0.14 -10.71 -6.43
CA PHE A 45 0.81 -11.30 -5.49
C PHE A 45 1.31 -10.29 -4.44
N PHE A 46 1.62 -9.06 -4.85
CA PHE A 46 2.30 -8.10 -3.98
C PHE A 46 1.35 -7.06 -3.37
N ILE A 47 0.46 -6.48 -4.18
CA ILE A 47 -0.38 -5.36 -3.72
C ILE A 47 -1.52 -5.87 -2.86
N ARG A 48 -2.28 -6.87 -3.33
CA ARG A 48 -3.48 -7.34 -2.63
C ARG A 48 -3.17 -7.90 -1.24
N ARG A 49 -2.24 -8.85 -1.15
CA ARG A 49 -1.86 -9.50 0.11
C ARG A 49 -1.36 -8.49 1.15
N ARG A 50 -0.65 -7.45 0.70
CA ARG A 50 -0.11 -6.41 1.57
C ARG A 50 -1.15 -5.37 1.98
N MET A 51 -2.04 -4.96 1.07
CA MET A 51 -3.13 -4.05 1.43
C MET A 51 -4.11 -4.69 2.42
N GLU A 52 -4.42 -5.97 2.26
CA GLU A 52 -5.25 -6.69 3.24
C GLU A 52 -4.58 -6.74 4.62
N LYS A 53 -3.25 -6.96 4.66
CA LYS A 53 -2.48 -6.90 5.91
C LYS A 53 -2.44 -5.49 6.51
N GLU A 54 -2.06 -4.47 5.73
CA GLU A 54 -2.02 -3.06 6.18
C GLU A 54 -3.39 -2.59 6.69
N LYS A 55 -4.49 -3.03 6.04
CA LYS A 55 -5.86 -2.73 6.48
C LYS A 55 -6.16 -3.38 7.83
N LYS A 56 -5.85 -4.67 8.01
CA LYS A 56 -6.05 -5.36 9.29
C LYS A 56 -5.21 -4.78 10.42
N ASP A 57 -3.96 -4.41 10.13
CA ASP A 57 -3.07 -3.76 11.08
C ASP A 57 -3.66 -2.40 11.51
N HIS A 58 -4.20 -1.62 10.58
CA HIS A 58 -4.87 -0.34 10.87
C HIS A 58 -6.18 -0.51 11.66
N GLU A 59 -6.99 -1.51 11.31
CA GLU A 59 -8.21 -1.85 12.07
C GLU A 59 -7.89 -2.31 13.49
N CYS A 60 -6.88 -3.17 13.66
CA CYS A 60 -6.38 -3.63 14.95
C CYS A 60 -5.96 -2.45 15.83
N PHE A 61 -5.18 -1.56 15.24
CA PHE A 61 -4.69 -0.37 15.90
C PHE A 61 -5.82 0.52 16.40
N PHE A 62 -6.76 0.84 15.51
CA PHE A 62 -7.85 1.75 15.84
C PHE A 62 -8.78 1.13 16.90
N PHE A 63 -9.05 -0.17 16.78
CA PHE A 63 -9.82 -0.93 17.76
C PHE A 63 -9.16 -0.91 19.14
N THR A 64 -7.89 -1.32 19.25
CA THR A 64 -7.17 -1.39 20.52
C THR A 64 -7.02 -0.02 21.18
N ARG A 65 -6.71 1.02 20.40
CA ARG A 65 -6.61 2.40 20.88
C ARG A 65 -7.96 2.92 21.40
N SER A 66 -9.03 2.76 20.62
CA SER A 66 -10.38 3.17 21.03
C SER A 66 -10.82 2.41 22.28
N PHE A 67 -10.51 1.12 22.36
CA PHE A 67 -10.81 0.29 23.52
C PHE A 67 -10.08 0.79 24.77
N LEU A 68 -8.76 0.98 24.71
CA LEU A 68 -7.97 1.45 25.85
C LEU A 68 -8.39 2.83 26.32
N LEU A 69 -8.62 3.78 25.42
CA LEU A 69 -9.09 5.13 25.76
C LEU A 69 -10.44 5.08 26.49
N SER A 70 -11.37 4.28 25.98
CA SER A 70 -12.67 4.12 26.63
C SER A 70 -12.59 3.34 27.94
N LEU A 71 -11.67 2.38 28.06
CA LEU A 71 -11.42 1.67 29.32
C LEU A 71 -10.84 2.61 30.37
N ILE A 72 -9.88 3.47 30.01
CA ILE A 72 -9.33 4.52 30.89
C ILE A 72 -10.44 5.47 31.37
N ALA A 73 -11.38 5.84 30.49
CA ALA A 73 -12.44 6.78 30.81
C ALA A 73 -13.59 6.19 31.65
N SER A 74 -14.00 4.95 31.35
CA SER A 74 -15.20 4.33 31.93
C SER A 74 -14.89 3.31 33.03
N ASN A 75 -13.66 2.79 33.09
CA ASN A 75 -13.27 1.61 33.89
C ASN A 75 -14.18 0.38 33.64
N SER A 76 -14.89 0.32 32.51
CA SER A 76 -15.81 -0.76 32.17
C SER A 76 -15.43 -1.40 30.83
N TYR A 77 -15.17 -2.71 30.85
CA TYR A 77 -14.86 -3.48 29.64
C TYR A 77 -16.00 -3.43 28.62
N ASP A 78 -17.25 -3.43 29.08
CA ASP A 78 -18.43 -3.44 28.22
C ASP A 78 -18.62 -2.09 27.49
N GLU A 79 -18.38 -0.99 28.19
CA GLU A 79 -18.44 0.35 27.59
C GLU A 79 -17.27 0.58 26.63
N ALA A 80 -16.06 0.12 27.03
CA ALA A 80 -14.88 0.16 26.18
C ALA A 80 -15.05 -0.63 24.88
N TYR A 81 -15.65 -1.82 24.98
CA TYR A 81 -15.93 -2.66 23.82
C TYR A 81 -16.95 -2.02 22.88
N LYS A 82 -18.07 -1.49 23.42
CA LYS A 82 -19.10 -0.81 22.61
C LYS A 82 -18.53 0.42 21.90
N ALA A 83 -17.67 1.18 22.56
CA ALA A 83 -17.02 2.33 21.96
C ALA A 83 -16.09 1.92 20.79
N ALA A 84 -15.30 0.86 20.98
CA ALA A 84 -14.44 0.32 19.92
C ALA A 84 -15.24 -0.29 18.75
N GLU A 85 -16.37 -0.94 19.04
CA GLU A 85 -17.29 -1.50 18.03
C GLU A 85 -17.96 -0.41 17.19
N SER A 86 -18.36 0.72 17.80
CA SER A 86 -19.00 1.85 17.09
C SER A 86 -18.15 2.44 15.97
N ASN A 87 -16.84 2.28 16.11
CA ASN A 87 -15.80 2.81 15.25
C ASN A 87 -15.20 1.74 14.31
N ALA A 88 -15.72 0.50 14.36
CA ALA A 88 -15.22 -0.63 13.60
C ALA A 88 -15.61 -0.56 12.11
N SER A 89 -14.78 -1.14 11.25
CA SER A 89 -15.13 -1.31 9.83
C SER A 89 -16.28 -2.31 9.66
N LYS A 90 -16.99 -2.24 8.53
CA LYS A 90 -18.07 -3.20 8.21
C LYS A 90 -17.61 -4.66 8.25
N GLU A 91 -16.35 -4.91 7.87
CA GLU A 91 -15.77 -6.25 7.86
C GLU A 91 -15.49 -6.74 9.29
N LEU A 92 -14.93 -5.87 10.13
CA LEU A 92 -14.72 -6.15 11.55
C LEU A 92 -16.05 -6.35 12.27
N LEU A 93 -17.09 -5.56 11.99
CA LEU A 93 -18.43 -5.73 12.56
C LEU A 93 -19.06 -7.09 12.23
N LEU A 94 -18.83 -7.63 11.02
CA LEU A 94 -19.29 -8.97 10.68
C LEU A 94 -18.61 -10.04 11.55
N VAL A 95 -17.31 -9.87 11.80
CA VAL A 95 -16.54 -10.77 12.68
C VAL A 95 -16.99 -10.64 14.13
N LEU A 96 -17.15 -9.43 14.65
CA LEU A 96 -17.68 -9.17 16.00
C LEU A 96 -19.09 -9.77 16.17
N GLY A 97 -19.91 -9.72 15.11
CA GLY A 97 -21.25 -10.31 15.08
C GLY A 97 -21.29 -11.83 15.19
N THR A 98 -20.19 -12.55 14.88
CA THR A 98 -20.12 -14.02 15.04
C THR A 98 -20.01 -14.47 16.50
N PHE A 99 -19.65 -13.57 17.41
CA PHE A 99 -19.40 -13.90 18.83
C PHE A 99 -20.46 -13.33 19.78
N LYS A 100 -21.67 -12.99 19.31
CA LYS A 100 -22.69 -12.25 20.09
C LYS A 100 -22.97 -12.81 21.48
N GLU A 101 -23.01 -14.13 21.64
CA GLU A 101 -23.35 -14.83 22.89
C GLU A 101 -22.21 -14.91 23.92
N ARG A 102 -20.98 -14.56 23.53
CA ARG A 102 -19.81 -14.62 24.43
C ARG A 102 -19.70 -13.40 25.34
N THR A 103 -19.00 -13.57 26.46
CA THR A 103 -18.64 -12.46 27.34
C THR A 103 -17.70 -11.49 26.62
N THR A 104 -17.67 -10.22 27.05
CA THR A 104 -16.85 -9.17 26.42
C THR A 104 -15.36 -9.52 26.42
N LYS A 105 -14.86 -10.15 27.49
CA LYS A 105 -13.49 -10.66 27.54
C LYS A 105 -13.24 -11.73 26.49
N GLU A 106 -14.08 -12.76 26.42
CA GLU A 106 -13.93 -13.82 25.42
C GLU A 106 -13.97 -13.27 23.99
N LYS A 107 -14.83 -12.29 23.71
CA LYS A 107 -14.89 -11.59 22.42
C LYS A 107 -13.54 -10.95 22.07
N ILE A 108 -12.89 -10.31 23.03
CA ILE A 108 -11.57 -9.69 22.88
C ILE A 108 -10.50 -10.76 22.58
N TYR A 109 -10.43 -11.87 23.32
CA TYR A 109 -9.45 -12.91 23.00
C TYR A 109 -9.70 -13.57 21.63
N CYS A 110 -10.96 -13.75 21.23
CA CYS A 110 -11.30 -14.35 19.92
C CYS A 110 -10.85 -13.50 18.73
N LEU A 111 -10.70 -12.19 18.90
CA LEU A 111 -10.21 -11.29 17.85
C LEU A 111 -8.72 -11.48 17.55
N TYR A 112 -7.96 -12.18 18.42
CA TYR A 112 -6.57 -12.54 18.14
C TYR A 112 -6.42 -13.32 16.83
N ASP A 113 -7.34 -14.26 16.56
CA ASP A 113 -7.34 -15.05 15.32
C ASP A 113 -7.70 -14.24 14.09
N TYR A 114 -8.43 -13.14 14.25
CA TYR A 114 -8.77 -12.24 13.14
C TYR A 114 -7.60 -11.33 12.76
N PHE A 115 -7.00 -10.68 13.76
CA PHE A 115 -5.93 -9.71 13.57
C PHE A 115 -4.58 -10.38 13.30
N LYS A 116 -4.20 -11.41 14.08
CA LYS A 116 -2.90 -12.11 13.99
C LYS A 116 -1.70 -11.16 13.94
N THR A 117 -1.75 -10.08 14.71
CA THR A 117 -0.69 -9.07 14.82
C THR A 117 0.00 -9.16 16.19
N ASP A 118 1.29 -8.84 16.21
CA ASP A 118 2.06 -8.78 17.47
C ASP A 118 1.56 -7.65 18.38
N GLU A 119 1.07 -6.56 17.78
CA GLU A 119 0.41 -5.46 18.47
C GLU A 119 -0.82 -5.91 19.27
N TYR A 120 -1.66 -6.75 18.67
CA TYR A 120 -2.84 -7.27 19.37
C TYR A 120 -2.45 -8.17 20.54
N ARG A 121 -1.38 -8.95 20.39
CA ARG A 121 -0.84 -9.79 21.46
C ARG A 121 -0.38 -8.96 22.65
N LEU A 122 0.31 -7.85 22.37
CA LEU A 122 0.79 -6.93 23.40
C LEU A 122 -0.37 -6.23 24.09
N PHE A 123 -1.42 -5.84 23.34
CA PHE A 123 -2.67 -5.33 23.91
C PHE A 123 -3.33 -6.33 24.87
N LEU A 124 -3.46 -7.61 24.50
CA LEU A 124 -3.99 -8.64 25.39
C LEU A 124 -3.15 -8.78 26.67
N SER A 125 -1.82 -8.72 26.54
CA SER A 125 -0.91 -8.80 27.68
C SER A 125 -1.08 -7.62 28.66
N ILE A 126 -1.38 -6.43 28.16
CA ILE A 126 -1.69 -5.25 28.99
C ILE A 126 -3.01 -5.46 29.74
N LEU A 127 -4.03 -6.03 29.09
CA LEU A 127 -5.31 -6.32 29.74
C LEU A 127 -5.18 -7.41 30.79
N ASP A 128 -4.42 -8.47 30.51
CA ASP A 128 -4.10 -9.53 31.47
C ASP A 128 -3.42 -8.95 32.70
N LEU A 129 -2.39 -8.12 32.49
CA LEU A 129 -1.63 -7.50 33.57
C LEU A 129 -2.50 -6.59 34.44
N TYR A 130 -3.35 -5.78 33.82
CA TYR A 130 -4.31 -4.92 34.54
C TYR A 130 -5.32 -5.74 35.35
N GLU A 131 -5.74 -6.90 34.85
CA GLU A 131 -6.65 -7.78 35.58
C GLU A 131 -5.97 -8.52 36.74
N THR A 132 -4.75 -9.01 36.55
CA THR A 132 -4.04 -9.82 37.57
C THR A 132 -3.37 -8.99 38.64
N GLU A 133 -2.74 -7.87 38.26
CA GLU A 133 -1.95 -7.04 39.18
C GLU A 133 -2.70 -5.76 39.60
N GLY A 134 -3.79 -5.42 38.91
CA GLY A 134 -4.48 -4.15 39.11
C GLY A 134 -3.62 -2.96 38.69
N GLY A 135 -3.94 -1.78 39.23
CA GLY A 135 -3.18 -0.54 38.99
C GLY A 135 -3.89 0.42 38.04
N ASP A 136 -3.12 1.36 37.50
CA ASP A 136 -3.63 2.37 36.56
C ASP A 136 -3.40 1.90 35.13
N ILE A 137 -4.49 1.55 34.44
CA ILE A 137 -4.48 1.13 33.03
C ILE A 137 -3.87 2.22 32.12
N ALA A 138 -3.97 3.49 32.50
CA ALA A 138 -3.34 4.58 31.75
C ALA A 138 -1.82 4.43 31.77
N LEU A 139 -1.22 4.18 32.94
CA LEU A 139 0.23 3.97 33.07
C LEU A 139 0.72 2.72 32.34
N LEU A 140 -0.05 1.62 32.42
CA LEU A 140 0.30 0.36 31.74
C LEU A 140 0.21 0.47 30.22
N SER A 141 -0.73 1.28 29.71
CA SER A 141 -0.97 1.42 28.27
C SER A 141 -0.25 2.59 27.62
N ASP A 142 0.31 3.54 28.39
CA ASP A 142 0.98 4.73 27.86
C ASP A 142 2.11 4.41 26.87
N PRO A 143 3.04 3.47 27.16
CA PRO A 143 4.08 3.10 26.20
C PRO A 143 3.50 2.52 24.89
N TYR A 144 2.42 1.73 24.99
CA TYR A 144 1.73 1.17 23.83
C TYR A 144 1.05 2.25 23.02
N LEU A 145 0.34 3.18 23.67
CA LEU A 145 -0.35 4.29 23.00
C LEU A 145 0.63 5.26 22.33
N MET A 146 1.81 5.48 22.92
CA MET A 146 2.88 6.26 22.31
C MET A 146 3.47 5.58 21.06
N ASP A 147 3.86 4.30 21.16
CA ASP A 147 4.37 3.53 20.01
C ASP A 147 3.32 3.44 18.91
N ALA A 148 2.07 3.24 19.32
CA ALA A 148 0.93 3.21 18.44
C ALA A 148 0.83 4.55 17.66
N THR A 149 0.72 5.67 18.36
CA THR A 149 0.62 7.00 17.74
C THR A 149 1.78 7.29 16.79
N GLN A 150 2.98 6.80 17.11
CA GLN A 150 4.15 6.94 16.25
C GLN A 150 4.03 6.10 14.96
N LYS A 151 3.58 4.84 15.07
CA LYS A 151 3.31 3.98 13.90
C LYS A 151 2.26 4.59 12.97
N GLU A 152 1.20 5.19 13.51
CA GLU A 152 0.17 5.89 12.73
C GLU A 152 0.75 7.07 11.93
N LYS A 153 1.56 7.91 12.58
CA LYS A 153 2.26 9.02 11.91
C LYS A 153 3.20 8.53 10.82
N ASP A 154 3.88 7.41 11.05
CA ASP A 154 4.74 6.79 10.05
C ASP A 154 3.95 6.24 8.86
N LEU A 155 2.77 5.64 9.08
CA LEU A 155 1.89 5.18 8.01
C LEU A 155 1.45 6.34 7.10
N ILE A 156 0.95 7.44 7.69
CA ILE A 156 0.56 8.64 6.94
C ILE A 156 1.73 9.17 6.12
N ARG A 157 2.93 9.19 6.70
CA ARG A 157 4.14 9.63 6.01
C ARG A 157 4.53 8.68 4.87
N LYS A 158 4.38 7.37 5.05
CA LYS A 158 4.62 6.35 4.01
C LYS A 158 3.63 6.49 2.86
N GLU A 159 2.37 6.83 3.11
CA GLU A 159 1.40 7.10 2.05
C GLU A 159 1.78 8.32 1.20
N GLY A 160 2.22 9.41 1.85
CA GLY A 160 2.73 10.58 1.14
C GLY A 160 3.95 10.26 0.26
N ALA A 161 4.87 9.46 0.77
CA ALA A 161 6.04 8.95 0.04
C ALA A 161 5.63 8.08 -1.18
N LYS A 162 4.73 7.10 -0.97
CA LYS A 162 4.18 6.24 -2.01
C LYS A 162 3.56 7.08 -3.14
N ARG A 163 2.76 8.12 -2.80
CA ARG A 163 2.15 9.01 -3.79
C ARG A 163 3.18 9.80 -4.59
N LYS A 164 4.19 10.36 -3.93
CA LYS A 164 5.27 11.11 -4.61
C LYS A 164 6.05 10.20 -5.57
N SER A 165 6.45 9.02 -5.11
CA SER A 165 7.15 8.04 -5.94
C SER A 165 6.32 7.62 -7.15
N PHE A 166 4.99 7.49 -7.00
CA PHE A 166 4.10 7.17 -8.12
C PHE A 166 4.09 8.27 -9.18
N ILE A 167 4.04 9.53 -8.77
CA ILE A 167 4.10 10.67 -9.69
C ILE A 167 5.44 10.71 -10.43
N GLU A 168 6.55 10.52 -9.71
CA GLU A 168 7.89 10.47 -10.32
C GLU A 168 8.02 9.34 -11.34
N PHE A 169 7.56 8.14 -10.99
CA PHE A 169 7.58 6.98 -11.88
C PHE A 169 6.67 7.17 -13.10
N SER A 170 5.46 7.68 -12.90
CA SER A 170 4.52 7.97 -13.99
C SER A 170 5.07 9.04 -14.95
N SER A 171 5.75 10.05 -14.43
CA SER A 171 6.41 11.09 -15.23
C SER A 171 7.51 10.49 -16.10
N LEU A 172 8.30 9.56 -15.55
CA LEU A 172 9.35 8.85 -16.28
C LEU A 172 8.78 8.03 -17.45
N LEU A 173 7.70 7.27 -17.21
CA LEU A 173 7.04 6.48 -18.26
C LEU A 173 6.42 7.37 -19.34
N PHE A 174 5.83 8.50 -18.94
CA PHE A 174 5.27 9.47 -19.87
C PHE A 174 6.36 10.08 -20.76
N MET A 175 7.49 10.51 -20.18
CA MET A 175 8.64 11.01 -20.94
C MET A 175 9.20 9.95 -21.90
N GLY A 176 9.32 8.69 -21.45
CA GLY A 176 9.74 7.59 -22.33
C GLY A 176 8.80 7.39 -23.52
N SER A 177 7.49 7.48 -23.28
CA SER A 177 6.47 7.38 -24.33
C SER A 177 6.51 8.56 -25.31
N LEU A 178 6.81 9.77 -24.83
CA LEU A 178 7.00 10.94 -25.69
C LEU A 178 8.23 10.80 -26.60
N ILE A 179 9.33 10.25 -26.09
CA ILE A 179 10.54 9.98 -26.92
C ILE A 179 10.20 9.02 -28.06
N ILE A 180 9.42 7.97 -27.80
CA ILE A 180 8.92 7.04 -28.82
C ILE A 180 8.09 7.78 -29.88
N GLY A 181 7.17 8.66 -29.45
CA GLY A 181 6.39 9.48 -30.37
C GLY A 181 7.27 10.38 -31.23
N PHE A 182 8.25 11.05 -30.62
CA PHE A 182 9.21 11.88 -31.35
C PHE A 182 10.07 11.08 -32.32
N LEU A 183 10.47 9.85 -31.97
CA LEU A 183 11.22 8.98 -32.88
C LEU A 183 10.41 8.63 -34.13
N ARG A 184 9.10 8.37 -33.97
CA ARG A 184 8.21 8.04 -35.10
C ARG A 184 7.90 9.26 -35.98
N TYR A 185 7.54 10.38 -35.37
CA TYR A 185 7.06 11.56 -36.12
C TYR A 185 8.18 12.54 -36.48
N GLY A 186 9.17 12.71 -35.61
CA GLY A 186 10.29 13.65 -35.81
C GLY A 186 11.37 13.13 -36.77
N LEU A 187 11.52 11.80 -36.90
CA LEU A 187 12.49 11.16 -37.81
C LEU A 187 11.81 10.39 -38.94
N SER A 188 10.58 10.76 -39.32
CA SER A 188 9.75 9.98 -40.27
C SER A 188 10.48 9.57 -41.55
N SER A 189 11.35 10.42 -42.10
CA SER A 189 12.12 10.12 -43.32
C SER A 189 13.20 9.05 -43.13
N PHE A 190 13.84 8.98 -41.96
CA PHE A 190 14.86 7.96 -41.62
C PHE A 190 14.21 6.68 -41.08
N TYR A 191 13.00 6.80 -40.59
CA TYR A 191 12.30 5.74 -39.91
C TYR A 191 11.92 4.57 -40.85
N GLU A 192 11.59 4.87 -42.11
CA GLU A 192 11.33 3.82 -43.11
C GLU A 192 12.56 2.95 -43.39
N GLU A 193 13.76 3.56 -43.42
CA GLU A 193 15.02 2.83 -43.57
C GLU A 193 15.36 2.00 -42.31
N LEU A 194 15.06 2.53 -41.12
CA LEU A 194 15.26 1.85 -39.84
C LEU A 194 14.35 0.63 -39.66
N LEU A 195 13.12 0.67 -40.16
CA LEU A 195 12.18 -0.46 -40.05
C LEU A 195 12.68 -1.73 -40.75
N GLY A 196 13.49 -1.61 -41.79
CA GLY A 196 14.10 -2.76 -42.47
C GLY A 196 15.30 -3.36 -41.71
N SER A 197 15.81 -2.68 -40.69
CA SER A 197 17.02 -3.08 -39.96
C SER A 197 16.70 -4.02 -38.81
N PHE A 198 17.23 -5.25 -38.86
CA PHE A 198 17.09 -6.24 -37.80
C PHE A 198 17.57 -5.74 -36.41
N PRO A 199 18.73 -5.03 -36.29
CA PRO A 199 19.13 -4.38 -35.05
C PRO A 199 18.08 -3.44 -34.45
N TYR A 200 17.40 -2.65 -35.27
CA TYR A 200 16.36 -1.73 -34.80
C TYR A 200 15.18 -2.47 -34.17
N MET A 201 14.75 -3.57 -34.77
CA MET A 201 13.65 -4.39 -34.23
C MET A 201 14.01 -4.98 -32.86
N ILE A 202 15.22 -5.51 -32.71
CA ILE A 202 15.69 -6.09 -31.44
C ILE A 202 15.77 -5.03 -30.35
N CYS A 203 16.40 -3.88 -30.63
CA CYS A 203 16.53 -2.80 -29.65
C CYS A 203 15.17 -2.28 -29.18
N SER A 204 14.23 -2.15 -30.11
CA SER A 204 12.85 -1.75 -29.82
C SER A 204 12.14 -2.75 -28.90
N LEU A 205 12.27 -4.04 -29.19
CA LEU A 205 11.66 -5.09 -28.35
C LEU A 205 12.31 -5.15 -26.96
N LEU A 206 13.63 -5.05 -26.88
CA LEU A 206 14.36 -4.98 -25.61
C LEU A 206 13.91 -3.79 -24.77
N TYR A 207 13.70 -2.63 -25.37
CA TYR A 207 13.18 -1.46 -24.66
C TYR A 207 11.83 -1.75 -23.98
N PHE A 208 10.88 -2.38 -24.67
CA PHE A 208 9.58 -2.72 -24.08
C PHE A 208 9.71 -3.79 -22.99
N VAL A 209 10.59 -4.78 -23.17
CA VAL A 209 10.87 -5.79 -22.14
C VAL A 209 11.46 -5.15 -20.88
N PHE A 210 12.46 -4.26 -21.02
CA PHE A 210 13.03 -3.53 -19.89
C PHE A 210 12.00 -2.61 -19.22
N THR A 211 11.14 -1.95 -19.99
CA THR A 211 10.09 -1.10 -19.45
C THR A 211 9.09 -1.91 -18.63
N ALA A 212 8.63 -3.04 -19.14
CA ALA A 212 7.75 -3.93 -18.42
C ALA A 212 8.40 -4.55 -17.17
N PHE A 213 9.69 -4.92 -17.26
CA PHE A 213 10.46 -5.35 -16.09
C PHE A 213 10.56 -4.24 -15.03
N THR A 214 10.76 -2.99 -15.47
CA THR A 214 10.79 -1.83 -14.57
C THR A 214 9.45 -1.61 -13.90
N VAL A 215 8.33 -1.76 -14.64
CA VAL A 215 6.97 -1.72 -14.07
C VAL A 215 6.77 -2.85 -13.06
N PHE A 216 7.20 -4.06 -13.37
CA PHE A 216 7.12 -5.20 -12.45
C PHE A 216 7.91 -4.95 -11.16
N MET A 217 9.16 -4.49 -11.29
CA MET A 217 10.01 -4.13 -10.16
C MET A 217 9.42 -2.95 -9.37
N TYR A 218 8.78 -2.00 -10.04
CA TYR A 218 8.06 -0.93 -9.40
C TYR A 218 6.86 -1.45 -8.60
N CYS A 219 6.03 -2.35 -9.14
CA CYS A 219 4.93 -2.96 -8.38
C CYS A 219 5.43 -3.71 -7.13
N LYS A 220 6.54 -4.45 -7.25
CA LYS A 220 7.19 -5.12 -6.12
C LYS A 220 7.68 -4.10 -5.08
N ASN A 221 8.43 -3.09 -5.53
CA ASN A 221 9.03 -2.09 -4.64
C ASN A 221 8.01 -1.10 -4.08
N TYR A 222 6.94 -0.77 -4.78
CA TYR A 222 5.85 0.08 -4.30
C TYR A 222 5.23 -0.49 -3.02
N SER A 223 5.22 -1.82 -2.93
CA SER A 223 4.87 -2.51 -1.69
C SER A 223 5.90 -2.21 -0.58
N GLU A 224 7.20 -2.19 -0.86
CA GLU A 224 8.31 -2.01 0.09
C GLU A 224 8.71 -0.57 0.41
N ILE A 225 8.37 0.43 -0.42
CA ILE A 225 8.82 1.84 -0.31
C ILE A 225 8.47 2.45 1.06
N GLY A 226 7.43 1.95 1.73
CA GLY A 226 7.12 2.34 3.10
C GLY A 226 8.23 2.07 4.12
N PHE A 227 9.11 1.08 3.89
CA PHE A 227 10.16 0.73 4.85
C PHE A 227 11.39 1.62 4.71
N LYS A 228 11.93 1.82 3.48
CA LYS A 228 13.20 2.53 3.27
C LYS A 228 13.13 4.05 3.52
N GLU A 229 12.00 4.70 3.24
CA GLU A 229 11.87 6.16 3.47
C GLU A 229 11.53 6.54 4.92
N ALA A 230 11.03 5.60 5.72
CA ALA A 230 10.91 5.78 7.17
C ALA A 230 12.31 5.93 7.80
N PHE A 231 13.22 5.00 7.49
CA PHE A 231 14.60 5.01 8.00
C PHE A 231 15.51 6.07 7.38
N ARG A 232 15.24 6.56 6.16
CA ARG A 232 16.11 7.55 5.50
C ARG A 232 16.00 8.96 6.10
N LYS A 233 14.90 9.30 6.78
CA LYS A 233 14.69 10.66 7.33
C LYS A 233 15.06 10.77 8.81
N ASP A 234 15.31 9.65 9.49
CA ASP A 234 15.72 9.65 10.90
C ASP A 234 17.20 10.06 11.08
N LYS A 235 18.02 9.90 10.03
CA LYS A 235 19.43 10.35 10.03
C LYS A 235 19.63 11.87 10.02
N ASN A 236 18.58 12.68 9.81
CA ASN A 236 18.71 14.13 9.69
C ASN A 236 18.09 14.97 10.82
N GLY A 237 17.68 14.35 11.94
CA GLY A 237 17.62 14.97 13.28
C GLY A 237 17.18 16.44 13.41
N LYS A 238 16.30 16.96 12.55
CA LYS A 238 15.82 18.36 12.61
C LYS A 238 14.31 18.37 12.57
N ILE A 239 13.74 18.49 13.77
CA ILE A 239 12.35 18.89 13.99
C ILE A 239 12.22 20.31 13.44
N LYS A 240 11.61 20.47 12.25
CA LYS A 240 11.05 21.77 11.86
C LYS A 240 9.83 22.02 12.75
N LYS A 241 10.00 22.85 13.78
CA LYS A 241 8.90 23.58 14.40
C LYS A 241 8.28 24.46 13.31
N THR A 242 7.18 24.00 12.70
CA THR A 242 6.28 24.92 12.01
C THR A 242 5.50 25.63 13.10
N ALA A 243 5.97 26.83 13.44
CA ALA A 243 5.23 27.74 14.29
C ALA A 243 3.83 27.94 13.70
N ALA A 244 2.82 27.59 14.48
CA ALA A 244 1.51 28.20 14.33
C ALA A 244 1.71 29.71 14.48
N LYS A 245 1.55 30.45 13.38
CA LYS A 245 1.25 31.88 13.48
C LYS A 245 -0.24 31.98 13.76
N SER A 246 -0.55 32.26 15.01
CA SER A 246 -1.69 33.08 15.40
C SER A 246 -1.56 34.45 14.72
N VAL A 247 -2.51 34.80 13.86
CA VAL A 247 -3.42 35.97 13.93
C VAL A 247 -4.53 35.69 12.91
#